data_AF-A0A2T2TD14-F1
#
_entry.id   AF-A0A2T2TD14-F1
#
_cell.length_a   1.000
_cell.length_b   1.000
_cell.length_c   1.000
_cell.angle_alpha   90.00
_cell.angle_beta   90.00
_cell.angle_gamma   90.00
#
_symmetry.space_group_name_H-M   'P 1'
#
loop_
_entity.id
_entity.type
_entity.pdbx_description
1 polymer ?
#
loop_
_entity_poly.entity_id
_entity_poly.type
_entity_poly.pdbx_seq_one_letter_code
_entity_poly.pdbx_strand_id
1 'polypeptide(L)'
;MKRSRILASVALLAVVALVAAFAFDAPEAGSNASSADAPSTNAASAKAPSAEDAAPPEVGETAPDFTLKGADGQTYTLSDLRGQHVVLEWLNFGCPYVGKYYDG
;
A
#
# COMPACT_ATOMS: atom_id res chain seq x y z
N MET A 1 -44.65 -20.81 -11.58
CA MET A 1 -43.24 -20.91 -12.08
C MET A 1 -42.77 -19.71 -12.93
N LYS A 2 -43.59 -19.05 -13.75
CA LYS A 2 -43.11 -17.97 -14.65
C LYS A 2 -42.95 -16.59 -13.98
N ARG A 3 -43.72 -16.28 -12.93
CA ARG A 3 -43.64 -15.01 -12.17
C ARG A 3 -42.42 -14.91 -11.24
N SER A 4 -41.99 -16.04 -10.68
CA SER A 4 -40.77 -16.12 -9.84
C SER A 4 -39.47 -15.93 -10.63
N ARG A 5 -39.48 -16.24 -11.93
CA ARG A 5 -38.31 -16.07 -12.82
C ARG A 5 -38.15 -14.61 -13.28
N ILE A 6 -39.24 -13.85 -13.36
CA ILE A 6 -39.21 -12.42 -13.71
C ILE A 6 -38.62 -11.59 -12.56
N LEU A 7 -38.96 -11.90 -11.31
CA LEU A 7 -38.45 -11.20 -10.13
C LEU A 7 -36.94 -11.40 -9.93
N ALA A 8 -36.41 -12.60 -10.19
CA ALA A 8 -34.97 -12.88 -10.12
C ALA A 8 -34.16 -12.14 -11.21
N SER A 9 -34.73 -11.98 -12.42
CA SER A 9 -34.07 -11.25 -13.51
C SER A 9 -34.05 -9.73 -13.33
N VAL A 10 -35.11 -9.15 -12.74
CA VAL A 10 -35.14 -7.70 -12.42
C VAL A 10 -34.15 -7.37 -11.29
N ALA A 11 -34.03 -8.24 -10.28
CA ALA A 11 -33.05 -8.06 -9.21
C ALA A 11 -31.61 -8.18 -9.72
N LEU A 12 -31.31 -9.13 -10.62
CA LEU A 12 -29.98 -9.27 -11.22
C LEU A 12 -29.63 -8.08 -12.13
N LEU A 13 -30.59 -7.56 -12.90
CA LEU A 13 -30.39 -6.35 -13.71
C LEU A 13 -30.18 -5.09 -12.86
N ALA A 14 -30.89 -4.95 -11.74
CA ALA A 14 -30.69 -3.83 -10.82
C ALA A 14 -29.32 -3.86 -10.12
N VAL A 15 -28.81 -5.04 -9.77
CA VAL A 15 -27.47 -5.20 -9.18
C VAL A 15 -26.37 -4.90 -10.22
N VAL A 16 -26.53 -5.32 -11.47
CA VAL A 16 -25.57 -4.97 -12.55
C VAL A 16 -25.58 -3.46 -12.85
N ALA A 17 -26.75 -2.81 -12.83
CA ALA A 17 -26.85 -1.36 -13.03
C ALA A 17 -26.24 -0.55 -11.86
N LEU A 18 -26.29 -1.07 -10.63
CA LEU A 18 -25.70 -0.40 -9.46
C LEU A 18 -24.15 -0.49 -9.47
N VAL A 19 -23.58 -1.57 -10.01
CA VAL A 19 -22.11 -1.74 -10.12
C VAL A 19 -21.50 -0.85 -11.22
N ALA A 20 -22.25 -0.54 -12.28
CA ALA A 20 -21.78 0.31 -13.38
C ALA A 20 -21.71 1.82 -13.04
N ALA A 21 -22.32 2.27 -11.93
CA ALA A 21 -22.34 3.68 -11.53
C ALA A 21 -21.14 4.12 -10.66
N PHE A 22 -20.26 3.20 -10.24
CA PHE A 22 -19.11 3.51 -9.36
C PHE A 22 -17.73 3.43 -10.04
N ALA A 23 -17.68 3.20 -11.36
CA ALA A 23 -16.42 3.10 -12.08
C ALA A 23 -16.52 3.69 -13.51
N PHE A 24 -16.73 5.00 -13.60
CA PHE A 24 -16.31 5.78 -14.77
C PHE A 24 -16.16 7.26 -14.39
N ASP A 25 -15.30 7.55 -13.42
CA ASP A 25 -14.67 8.87 -13.31
C ASP A 25 -13.33 8.76 -14.05
N ALA A 26 -13.36 9.14 -15.33
CA ALA A 26 -12.19 9.27 -16.16
C ALA A 26 -11.68 10.70 -16.02
N PRO A 27 -10.52 10.95 -15.39
CA PRO A 27 -9.93 12.28 -15.42
C PRO A 27 -9.39 12.55 -16.83
N GLU A 28 -9.80 13.69 -17.37
CA GLU A 28 -9.48 14.17 -18.70
C GLU A 28 -7.97 14.20 -18.96
N ALA A 29 -7.57 13.66 -20.12
CA ALA A 29 -6.28 13.89 -20.71
C ALA A 29 -6.19 15.36 -21.20
N GLY A 30 -5.94 16.26 -20.25
CA GLY A 30 -5.58 17.65 -20.51
C GLY A 30 -4.20 17.73 -21.16
N SER A 31 -4.18 18.00 -22.45
CA SER A 31 -3.05 18.59 -23.15
C SER A 31 -2.74 19.95 -22.54
N ASN A 32 -1.49 20.18 -22.12
CA ASN A 32 -0.86 21.50 -22.21
C ASN A 32 0.65 21.35 -22.37
N ALA A 33 1.11 21.74 -23.55
CA ALA A 33 2.51 22.04 -23.81
C ALA A 33 2.84 23.46 -23.34
N SER A 34 4.13 23.65 -23.06
CA SER A 34 4.88 24.92 -23.11
C SER A 34 5.07 25.71 -21.82
N SER A 35 6.27 25.51 -21.27
CA SER A 35 7.28 26.52 -20.91
C SER A 35 6.84 27.81 -20.23
N ALA A 36 7.27 27.98 -18.98
CA ALA A 36 7.75 29.25 -18.47
C ALA A 36 8.83 29.02 -17.39
N ASP A 37 10.00 29.55 -17.68
CA ASP A 37 11.11 29.84 -16.79
C ASP A 37 10.60 30.50 -15.49
N ALA A 38 10.87 29.88 -14.34
CA ALA A 38 10.67 30.48 -13.02
C ALA A 38 11.92 30.21 -12.17
N PRO A 39 12.39 31.21 -11.39
CA PRO A 39 13.70 31.18 -10.79
C PRO A 39 13.79 30.07 -9.76
N SER A 40 14.87 29.29 -9.85
CA SER A 40 15.32 28.35 -8.82
C SER A 40 15.52 29.12 -7.51
N THR A 41 14.48 29.14 -6.68
CA THR A 41 14.62 29.44 -5.27
C THR A 41 15.08 28.13 -4.63
N ASN A 42 16.29 28.14 -4.07
CA ASN A 42 16.81 27.07 -3.24
C ASN A 42 15.90 26.95 -2.00
N ALA A 43 14.77 26.26 -2.14
CA ALA A 43 14.13 25.60 -1.03
C ALA A 43 15.12 24.54 -0.57
N ALA A 44 15.79 24.81 0.55
CA ALA A 44 16.70 23.89 1.19
C ALA A 44 16.02 22.52 1.22
N SER A 45 16.56 21.59 0.44
CA SER A 45 16.20 20.19 0.50
C SER A 45 16.52 19.76 1.93
N ALA A 46 15.49 19.72 2.78
CA ALA A 46 15.60 19.11 4.08
C ALA A 46 15.96 17.66 3.79
N LYS A 47 17.25 17.35 3.93
CA LYS A 47 17.80 16.02 3.84
C LYS A 47 16.94 15.14 4.74
N ALA A 48 16.09 14.31 4.14
CA ALA A 48 15.40 13.26 4.89
C ALA A 48 16.49 12.46 5.62
N PRO A 49 16.31 12.15 6.91
CA PRO A 49 17.28 11.37 7.66
C PRO A 49 17.53 10.06 6.89
N SER A 50 18.75 9.89 6.39
CA SER A 50 19.16 8.66 5.73
C SER A 50 19.26 7.60 6.81
N ALA A 51 18.64 6.44 6.62
CA ALA A 51 18.66 5.32 7.57
C ALA A 51 20.09 4.80 7.90
N GLU A 52 21.10 5.29 7.18
CA GLU A 52 22.51 4.94 7.34
C GLU A 52 23.19 5.60 8.55
N ASP A 53 22.61 6.67 9.12
CA ASP A 53 23.17 7.39 10.28
C ASP A 53 22.37 7.13 11.58
N ALA A 54 21.40 6.20 11.52
CA ALA A 54 20.60 5.84 12.69
C ALA A 54 21.39 4.90 13.59
N ALA A 55 21.46 5.25 14.89
CA ALA A 55 21.95 4.34 15.91
C ALA A 55 21.14 3.02 15.89
N PRO A 56 21.76 1.88 16.25
CA PRO A 56 21.05 0.61 16.34
C PRO A 56 19.81 0.73 17.23
N PRO A 57 18.70 0.04 16.91
CA PRO A 57 17.51 0.07 17.75
C PRO A 57 17.82 -0.54 19.13
N GLU A 58 17.36 0.13 20.19
CA GLU A 58 17.53 -0.29 21.58
C GLU A 58 16.22 -0.82 22.17
N VAL A 59 16.31 -1.83 23.03
CA VAL A 59 15.13 -2.42 23.67
C VAL A 59 14.57 -1.48 24.72
N GLY A 60 13.25 -1.27 24.71
CA GLY A 60 12.54 -0.37 25.61
C GLY A 60 12.35 1.03 25.06
N GLU A 61 13.11 1.40 24.02
CA GLU A 61 12.95 2.64 23.29
C GLU A 61 11.88 2.53 22.20
N THR A 62 11.45 3.69 21.68
CA THR A 62 10.54 3.71 20.54
C THR A 62 11.21 3.09 19.33
N ALA A 63 10.61 2.04 18.77
CA ALA A 63 11.10 1.41 17.56
C ALA A 63 11.16 2.43 16.39
N PRO A 64 12.29 2.51 15.65
CA PRO A 64 12.42 3.39 14.50
C PRO A 64 11.35 3.10 13.45
N ASP A 65 10.79 4.15 12.85
CA ASP A 65 9.81 3.98 11.78
C ASP A 65 10.49 3.45 10.51
N PHE A 66 9.77 2.63 9.76
CA PHE A 66 10.21 2.09 8.48
C PHE A 66 9.00 1.83 7.59
N THR A 67 9.23 1.89 6.28
CA THR A 67 8.27 1.45 5.27
C THR A 67 8.89 0.36 4.42
N LEU A 68 8.31 -0.84 4.42
CA LEU A 68 8.83 -2.01 3.73
C LEU A 68 7.72 -2.77 3.02
N LYS A 69 8.08 -3.48 1.94
CA LYS A 69 7.20 -4.45 1.29
C LYS A 69 7.25 -5.77 2.06
N GLY A 70 6.09 -6.28 2.46
CA GLY A 70 5.93 -7.55 3.14
C GLY A 70 6.00 -8.76 2.19
N ALA A 71 6.06 -9.95 2.78
CA ALA A 71 6.12 -11.22 2.04
C ALA A 71 4.84 -11.53 1.24
N ASP A 72 3.72 -10.93 1.63
CA ASP A 72 2.44 -10.98 0.91
C ASP A 72 2.37 -9.96 -0.25
N GLY A 73 3.40 -9.15 -0.42
CA GLY A 73 3.50 -8.13 -1.46
C GLY A 73 2.88 -6.78 -1.11
N GLN A 74 2.26 -6.62 0.08
CA GLN A 74 1.73 -5.33 0.54
C GLN A 74 2.83 -4.45 1.10
N THR A 75 2.63 -3.13 1.09
CA THR A 75 3.54 -2.18 1.74
C THR A 75 3.03 -1.85 3.13
N TYR A 76 3.92 -1.91 4.12
CA TYR A 76 3.63 -1.60 5.51
C TYR A 76 4.53 -0.47 6.00
N THR A 77 3.95 0.47 6.74
CA THR A 77 4.69 1.43 7.56
C THR A 77 4.46 1.11 9.02
N LEU A 78 5.52 1.09 9.84
CA LEU A 78 5.38 0.74 11.27
C LEU A 78 4.45 1.70 12.01
N SER A 79 4.49 3.00 11.70
CA SER A 79 3.59 4.00 12.28
C SER A 79 2.11 3.79 11.95
N ASP A 80 1.76 3.11 10.86
CA ASP A 80 0.38 2.76 10.52
C ASP A 80 -0.17 1.61 11.40
N LEU A 81 0.72 0.83 12.03
CA LEU A 81 0.37 -0.34 12.85
C LEU A 81 0.29 -0.03 14.35
N ARG A 82 0.23 1.25 14.73
CA ARG A 82 0.11 1.69 16.13
C ARG A 82 -1.10 1.06 16.82
N GLY A 83 -0.91 0.66 18.08
CA GLY A 83 -1.93 -0.01 18.88
C GLY A 83 -2.00 -1.53 18.67
N GLN A 84 -1.20 -2.09 17.76
CA GLN A 84 -1.07 -3.53 17.56
C GLN A 84 0.30 -4.01 18.06
N HIS A 85 0.37 -5.28 18.48
CA HIS A 85 1.65 -5.95 18.66
C HIS A 85 2.19 -6.35 17.29
N VAL A 86 3.40 -5.91 16.96
CA VAL A 86 4.06 -6.17 15.68
C VAL A 86 5.34 -6.96 15.93
N VAL A 87 5.53 -8.05 15.17
CA VAL A 87 6.77 -8.83 15.15
C VAL A 87 7.40 -8.66 13.77
N LEU A 88 8.60 -8.08 13.74
CA LEU A 88 9.39 -7.98 12.51
C LEU A 88 10.30 -9.21 12.40
N GLU A 89 10.02 -10.06 11.43
CA GLU A 89 10.78 -11.29 11.18
C GLU A 89 11.69 -11.15 9.97
N TRP A 90 12.97 -11.50 10.14
CA TRP A 90 13.96 -11.54 9.07
C TRP A 90 14.21 -12.98 8.64
N LEU A 91 13.88 -13.28 7.40
CA LEU A 91 13.96 -14.62 6.83
C LEU A 91 14.76 -14.64 5.53
N ASN A 92 15.43 -15.78 5.31
CA ASN A 92 16.10 -16.08 4.07
C ASN A 92 15.78 -17.53 3.71
N PHE A 93 14.89 -17.74 2.75
CA PHE A 93 14.46 -19.07 2.33
C PHE A 93 15.58 -19.94 1.72
N GLY A 94 16.72 -19.36 1.35
CA GLY A 94 17.90 -20.13 0.94
C GLY A 94 18.75 -20.66 2.10
N CYS A 95 18.46 -20.26 3.34
CA CYS A 95 19.18 -20.72 4.52
C CYS A 95 18.61 -22.05 5.03
N PRO A 96 19.41 -23.13 5.18
CA PRO A 96 18.92 -24.43 5.64
C PRO A 96 18.24 -24.39 7.02
N TYR A 97 18.66 -23.46 7.88
CA TYR A 97 18.03 -23.26 9.19
C TYR A 97 16.62 -22.71 9.09
N VAL A 98 16.34 -21.86 8.10
CA VAL A 98 14.99 -21.34 7.84
C VAL A 98 14.13 -22.46 7.23
N GLY A 99 14.63 -23.17 6.22
CA GLY A 99 13.89 -24.25 5.56
C GLY A 99 13.32 -25.29 6.54
N LYS A 100 14.09 -25.67 7.56
CA LYS A 100 13.63 -26.55 8.66
C LYS A 100 12.27 -26.15 9.28
N TYR A 101 11.98 -24.85 9.38
CA TYR A 101 10.77 -24.34 10.04
C TYR A 101 9.65 -23.96 9.07
N TYR A 102 9.95 -23.77 7.77
CA TYR A 102 8.99 -23.24 6.78
C TYR A 102 8.65 -24.20 5.63
N ASP A 103 9.45 -25.26 5.38
CA ASP A 103 9.28 -26.13 4.20
C ASP A 103 8.23 -27.26 4.38
N GLY A 104 7.72 -27.47 5.60
CA GLY A 104 6.69 -28.47 5.91
C GLY A 104 7.20 -29.90 6.12
#